data_AF-A0A382JRE7-F1
#
_entry.id   AF-A0A382JRE7-F1
#
_cell.length_a   1.000
_cell.length_b   1.000
_cell.length_c   1.000
_cell.angle_alpha   90.00
_cell.angle_beta   90.00
_cell.angle_gamma   90.00
#
_symmetry.space_group_name_H-M   'P 1'
#
loop_
_entity.id
_entity.type
_entity.pdbx_description
1 polymer ?
#
loop_
_entity_poly.entity_id
_entity_poly.type
_entity_poly.pdbx_seq_one_letter_code
_entity_poly.pdbx_strand_id
1 'polypeptide(L)' 'MDLTRLDFISIAVGVVILLYVAHCLFHQKVWIRKTFSWGTKEEYPKIFRMNIIGGLLIGLFTVASPFLW' A
#
# COMPACT_ATOMS: atom_id res chain seq x y z
N MET A 1 2.35 -20.42 15.69
CA MET A 1 1.88 -20.36 14.29
C MET A 1 3.04 -20.77 13.43
N ASP A 2 2.92 -21.91 12.76
CA ASP A 2 3.90 -22.30 11.75
C ASP A 2 3.61 -21.51 10.48
N LEU A 3 4.48 -20.55 10.17
CA LEU A 3 4.34 -19.75 8.95
C LEU A 3 4.65 -20.63 7.74
N THR A 4 3.66 -20.77 6.88
CA THR A 4 3.81 -21.48 5.61
C THR A 4 4.48 -20.58 4.58
N ARG A 5 4.93 -21.16 3.46
CA ARG A 5 5.49 -20.39 2.34
C ARG A 5 4.50 -19.34 1.80
N LEU A 6 3.20 -19.63 1.85
CA LEU A 6 2.16 -18.71 1.39
C LEU A 6 2.02 -17.51 2.33
N ASP A 7 2.18 -17.71 3.64
CA ASP A 7 2.13 -16.64 4.63
C ASP A 7 3.28 -15.65 4.43
N PHE A 8 4.49 -16.16 4.17
CA PHE A 8 5.63 -15.31 3.82
C PHE A 8 5.40 -14.49 2.54
N ILE A 9 4.74 -15.06 1.53
CA ILE A 9 4.38 -14.33 0.31
C ILE A 9 3.35 -13.24 0.64
N SER A 10 2.33 -13.54 1.43
CA SER A 10 1.33 -12.54 1.85
C SER A 10 1.99 -11.38 2.60
N ILE A 11 2.85 -11.68 3.58
CA ILE A 11 3.58 -10.67 4.33
C ILE A 11 4.43 -9.82 3.40
N ALA A 12 5.17 -10.42 2.46
CA ALA A 12 5.99 -9.70 1.50
C ALA A 12 5.14 -8.74 0.63
N VAL A 13 3.99 -9.21 0.12
CA VAL A 13 3.06 -8.37 -0.65
C VAL A 13 2.54 -7.21 0.19
N GLY A 14 2.12 -7.47 1.43
CA GLY A 14 1.65 -6.44 2.35
C GLY A 14 2.73 -5.38 2.64
N VAL A 15 3.97 -5.81 2.87
CA VAL A 15 5.12 -4.90 3.06
C VAL A 15 5.37 -4.04 1.83
N VAL A 16 5.31 -4.59 0.61
CA VAL A 16 5.46 -3.81 -0.63
C VAL A 16 4.38 -2.74 -0.77
N ILE A 17 3.12 -3.07 -0.41
CA ILE A 17 2.02 -2.10 -0.41
C ILE A 17 2.30 -0.96 0.58
N LEU A 18 2.75 -1.30 1.80
CA LEU A 18 3.06 -0.29 2.82
C LEU A 18 4.26 0.58 2.42
N LEU A 19 5.29 0.01 1.78
CA LEU A 19 6.41 0.76 1.22
C LEU A 19 5.94 1.73 0.12
N TYR A 20 5.01 1.31 -0.74
CA TYR A 20 4.41 2.20 -1.74
C TYR A 20 3.65 3.36 -1.09
N VAL A 21 2.86 3.09 -0.05
CA VAL A 21 2.16 4.13 0.73
C VAL A 21 3.17 5.10 1.37
N ALA A 22 4.23 4.58 1.98
CA ALA A 22 5.30 5.39 2.56
C ALA A 22 6.00 6.27 1.51
N HIS A 23 6.30 5.71 0.33
CA HIS A 23 6.85 6.47 -0.80
C HIS A 23 5.91 7.60 -1.24
N CYS A 24 4.60 7.32 -1.33
CA CYS A 24 3.61 8.34 -1.68
C CYS A 24 3.54 9.46 -0.63
N LEU A 25 3.64 9.11 0.66
CA LEU A 25 3.69 10.09 1.76
C LEU A 25 4.99 10.91 1.75
N PHE A 26 6.14 10.31 1.47
CA PHE A 26 7.41 11.02 1.47
C PHE A 26 7.53 11.99 0.29
N HIS A 27 7.15 11.53 -0.91
CA HIS A 27 7.25 12.34 -2.13
C HIS A 27 6.00 13.19 -2.41
N GLN A 28 4.93 13.04 -1.63
CA GLN A 28 3.61 13.68 -1.85
C GLN A 28 3.10 13.49 -3.29
N LYS A 29 3.41 12.32 -3.90
CA LYS A 29 3.06 11.94 -5.27
C LYS A 29 2.35 10.60 -5.28
N VAL A 30 1.46 10.39 -6.23
CA VAL A 30 0.70 9.15 -6.40
C VAL A 30 0.66 8.75 -7.87
N TRP A 31 0.72 7.46 -8.15
CA TRP A 31 0.60 6.96 -9.51
C TRP A 31 -0.82 7.10 -10.03
N ILE A 32 -0.99 7.82 -11.13
CA ILE A 32 -2.28 8.05 -11.78
C ILE A 32 -2.43 7.10 -12.97
N ARG A 33 -3.37 6.15 -12.85
CA ARG A 33 -3.60 5.13 -13.89
C ARG A 33 -4.12 5.69 -15.21
N LYS A 34 -4.80 6.84 -15.20
CA LYS A 34 -5.38 7.44 -16.42
C LYS A 34 -4.33 8.06 -17.32
N THR A 35 -3.32 8.69 -16.73
CA THR A 35 -2.23 9.39 -17.44
C THR A 35 -0.92 8.59 -17.42
N PHE A 36 -0.91 7.44 -16.73
CA PHE A 36 0.28 6.61 -16.49
C PHE A 36 1.49 7.43 -16.02
N SER A 37 1.23 8.37 -15.12
CA SER A 37 2.23 9.31 -14.62
C SER A 37 2.11 9.51 -13.11
N TRP A 38 3.18 10.03 -12.51
CA TRP A 38 3.15 10.47 -11.11
C TRP A 38 2.48 11.85 -11.02
N GLY A 39 1.32 11.91 -10.37
CA GLY A 39 0.62 13.15 -10.03
C GLY A 39 0.94 13.61 -8.61
N THR A 40 0.93 14.91 -8.35
CA THR A 40 1.12 15.44 -6.99
C THR A 40 -0.18 15.35 -6.18
N LYS A 41 -0.05 15.39 -4.86
CA LYS A 41 -1.19 15.50 -3.94
C LYS A 41 -2.04 16.75 -4.20
N GLU A 42 -1.43 17.84 -4.64
CA GLU A 42 -2.12 19.11 -4.90
C GLU A 42 -3.05 19.01 -6.12
N GLU A 43 -2.59 18.33 -7.17
CA GLU A 43 -3.37 18.13 -8.39
C GLU A 43 -4.45 17.05 -8.20
N TYR A 44 -4.15 16.00 -7.42
CA TYR A 44 -5.06 14.86 -7.22
C TYR A 44 -5.32 14.53 -5.73
N PRO A 45 -5.85 15.46 -4.92
CA PRO A 45 -5.96 15.30 -3.47
C PRO A 45 -6.87 14.14 -3.05
N LYS A 46 -7.96 13.91 -3.80
CA LYS A 46 -8.91 12.83 -3.54
C LYS A 46 -8.30 11.45 -3.82
N ILE A 47 -7.60 11.31 -4.96
CA ILE A 47 -6.96 10.05 -5.37
C ILE A 47 -5.79 9.72 -4.44
N PHE A 48 -5.02 10.74 -4.05
CA PHE A 48 -3.95 10.60 -3.07
C PHE A 48 -4.50 10.03 -1.75
N ARG A 49 -5.51 10.69 -1.16
CA ARG A 49 -6.11 10.22 0.11
C ARG A 49 -6.67 8.80 0.01
N MET A 50 -7.37 8.47 -1.07
CA MET A 50 -7.89 7.11 -1.26
C MET A 50 -6.78 6.07 -1.36
N ASN A 51 -5.67 6.35 -2.06
CA ASN A 51 -4.53 5.44 -2.14
C ASN A 51 -3.86 5.24 -0.78
N ILE A 52 -3.68 6.30 -0.01
CA ILE A 52 -3.07 6.19 1.33
C ILE A 52 -3.97 5.37 2.26
N ILE A 53 -5.27 5.72 2.37
CA ILE A 53 -6.19 5.03 3.29
C ILE A 53 -6.38 3.57 2.85
N GLY A 54 -6.65 3.34 1.57
CA GLY A 54 -6.86 1.98 1.03
C GLY A 54 -5.59 1.14 1.12
N GLY A 55 -4.44 1.69 0.74
CA GLY A 55 -3.16 1.00 0.81
C GLY A 55 -2.73 0.69 2.24
N LEU A 56 -3.00 1.59 3.20
CA LEU A 56 -2.70 1.34 4.61
C LEU A 56 -3.58 0.23 5.18
N LEU A 57 -4.90 0.28 4.94
CA LEU A 57 -5.84 -0.73 5.42
C LEU A 57 -5.51 -2.12 4.84
N ILE A 58 -5.31 -2.18 3.52
CA ILE A 58 -4.98 -3.44 2.83
C ILE A 58 -3.61 -3.94 3.28
N GLY A 59 -2.59 -3.08 3.28
CA GLY A 59 -1.23 -3.46 3.65
C GLY A 59 -1.15 -3.99 5.08
N LEU A 60 -1.76 -3.29 6.05
CA LEU A 60 -1.79 -3.74 7.44
C LEU A 60 -2.58 -5.03 7.61
N PHE A 61 -3.75 -5.15 6.97
CA PHE A 61 -4.53 -6.38 7.02
C PHE A 61 -3.74 -7.57 6.46
N THR A 62 -3.17 -7.42 5.27
CA THR A 62 -2.40 -8.48 4.60
C THR A 62 -1.16 -8.91 5.38
N VAL A 63 -0.47 -7.99 6.07
CA VAL A 63 0.65 -8.32 6.96
C VAL A 63 0.16 -8.97 8.25
N ALA A 64 -0.92 -8.48 8.86
CA ALA A 64 -1.39 -8.95 10.16
C ALA A 64 -2.15 -10.29 10.09
N SER A 65 -2.83 -10.59 8.99
CA SER A 65 -3.69 -11.78 8.87
C SER A 65 -2.98 -13.10 9.24
N PRO A 66 -1.76 -13.40 8.76
CA PRO A 66 -1.06 -14.65 9.11
C PRO A 66 -0.61 -14.77 10.57
N PHE A 67 -0.72 -13.69 11.35
CA PHE A 67 -0.39 -13.68 12.79
C PHE A 67 -1.64 -13.73 13.67
N LEU A 68 -2.84 -13.53 13.10
CA LEU A 68 -4.10 -13.49 13.82
C LEU A 68 -4.87 -14.82 13.74
N TRP A 69 -4.52 -15.70 12.79
CA TRP A 69 -5.21 -16.97 12.52
C TRP A 69 -4.20 -18.08 12.21
#